data_AF-A0A5P1ER45-F1
#
_entry.id   AF-A0A5P1ER45-F1
#
_cell.length_a   1.000
_cell.length_b   1.000
_cell.length_c   1.000
_cell.angle_alpha   90.00
_cell.angle_beta   90.00
_cell.angle_gamma   90.00
#
_symmetry.space_group_name_H-M   'P 1'
#
loop_
_entity.id
_entity.type
_entity.pdbx_description
1 polymer ?
#
loop_
_entity_poly.entity_id
_entity_poly.type
_entity_poly.pdbx_seq_one_letter_code
_entity_poly.pdbx_strand_id
1 'polypeptide(L)'
;MTIVSSSQATTGNPGAILVMTVARAKAGIRGANESGGVCWMWPDLIRKAKDGDLNEIQTYVFWNGHEPVQGQYYFEDMYDLVKFIKLVQKDGLYVNLRIGPYVCAEWNFGFRTDNEPFKIENEFRHLQRDHEAPAKAYAGWAAKMKLDLDTGIQWIMCKEDDAPDPIINTWNGFYVDDFSPNNPYKPSMWTEVWTAWFTRFGGPVHYQHVEDVAFPIAQFIQKGGSYFNYYMYHGGTNFGKTAGGPFIATNYNYDAPIDEYGRSPNLTDENGFRWRVFVDILQQRHKLLR
;
A
#
# COMPACT_ATOMS: atom_id res chain seq x y z
N MET A 1 19.63 -7.48 2.32
CA MET A 1 18.22 -7.13 2.03
C MET A 1 17.53 -7.14 3.37
N THR A 2 17.30 -5.98 3.98
CA THR A 2 16.61 -5.90 5.27
C THR A 2 15.16 -5.58 4.98
N ILE A 3 14.36 -6.63 4.80
CA ILE A 3 12.91 -6.54 4.89
C ILE A 3 12.62 -6.73 6.38
N VAL A 4 11.94 -5.78 7.02
CA VAL A 4 11.75 -5.80 8.47
C VAL A 4 10.90 -7.00 8.84
N SER A 5 11.45 -7.87 9.69
CA SER A 5 10.67 -8.77 10.51
C SER A 5 9.97 -7.93 11.59
N SER A 6 8.69 -8.20 11.83
CA SER A 6 7.90 -7.62 12.94
C SER A 6 8.60 -7.73 14.31
N SER A 7 9.60 -8.60 14.44
CA SER A 7 10.44 -8.74 15.64
C SER A 7 11.41 -7.58 15.89
N GLN A 8 11.72 -6.70 14.92
CA GLN A 8 12.47 -5.46 15.20
C GLN A 8 11.57 -4.29 15.62
N ALA A 9 10.23 -4.44 15.50
CA ALA A 9 9.26 -3.46 16.00
C ALA A 9 9.16 -3.46 17.55
N THR A 10 9.78 -4.42 18.23
CA THR A 10 9.63 -4.60 19.69
C THR A 10 10.84 -4.11 20.52
N THR A 11 11.96 -3.72 19.93
CA THR A 11 13.21 -3.46 20.69
C THR A 11 13.83 -2.07 20.56
N GLY A 12 13.12 -1.06 20.04
CA GLY A 12 13.66 0.30 20.04
C GLY A 12 12.68 1.37 19.58
N ASN A 13 12.13 2.10 20.55
CA ASN A 13 11.28 3.28 20.41
C ASN A 13 9.83 2.99 19.92
N PRO A 14 8.77 3.13 20.76
CA PRO A 14 7.39 2.77 20.44
C PRO A 14 6.66 3.82 19.57
N GLY A 15 7.38 4.46 18.65
CA GLY A 15 6.80 5.38 17.67
C GLY A 15 6.03 4.59 16.61
N ALA A 16 4.79 5.00 16.31
CA ALA A 16 3.99 4.38 15.27
C ALA A 16 4.75 4.41 13.92
N ILE A 17 4.72 3.28 13.20
CA ILE A 17 5.37 3.16 11.89
C ILE A 17 4.48 3.87 10.86
N LEU A 18 5.02 4.94 10.24
CA LEU A 18 4.35 5.77 9.24
C LEU A 18 4.70 5.28 7.82
N VAL A 19 3.73 4.76 7.06
CA VAL A 19 3.99 4.04 5.80
C VAL A 19 3.31 4.67 4.58
N MET A 20 4.03 4.67 3.45
CA MET A 20 3.55 5.09 2.12
C MET A 20 2.86 3.93 1.42
N THR A 21 1.73 4.12 0.73
CA THR A 21 1.48 3.29 -0.47
C THR A 21 1.89 4.06 -1.70
N VAL A 22 2.81 3.50 -2.48
CA VAL A 22 2.87 3.71 -3.92
C VAL A 22 2.09 2.56 -4.54
N ALA A 23 0.78 2.73 -4.74
CA ALA A 23 -0.03 1.63 -5.28
C ALA A 23 0.42 1.31 -6.69
N ARG A 24 1.09 2.23 -7.39
CA ARG A 24 1.46 2.01 -8.77
C ARG A 24 2.91 2.40 -8.97
N ALA A 25 3.78 1.41 -9.13
CA ALA A 25 5.10 1.61 -9.77
C ALA A 25 4.95 2.29 -11.16
N LYS A 26 3.74 2.37 -11.73
CA LYS A 26 3.40 3.19 -12.91
C LYS A 26 3.27 4.70 -12.68
N ALA A 27 3.58 5.24 -11.51
CA ALA A 27 3.65 6.68 -11.27
C ALA A 27 4.84 7.36 -11.97
N GLY A 28 4.86 7.31 -13.31
CA GLY A 28 5.94 7.82 -14.16
C GLY A 28 5.42 8.24 -15.52
N ILE A 29 5.33 9.54 -15.77
CA ILE A 29 5.18 10.05 -17.14
C ILE A 29 6.42 9.60 -17.93
N ARG A 30 6.35 9.29 -19.23
CA ARG A 30 7.58 9.24 -20.06
C ARG A 30 7.94 10.67 -20.45
N GLY A 31 9.06 11.20 -19.98
CA GLY A 31 9.68 12.37 -20.59
C GLY A 31 10.24 11.98 -21.95
N ALA A 32 9.97 12.75 -22.99
CA ALA A 32 10.27 12.39 -24.39
C ALA A 32 11.76 12.25 -24.73
N ASN A 33 12.70 12.58 -23.84
CA ASN A 33 14.11 12.83 -24.19
C ASN A 33 15.17 12.13 -23.32
N GLU A 34 14.84 11.10 -22.52
CA GLU A 34 15.86 10.40 -21.72
C GLU A 34 15.95 8.92 -22.08
N SER A 35 17.08 8.56 -22.68
CA SER A 35 17.48 7.18 -23.01
C SER A 35 17.91 6.44 -21.75
N GLY A 36 16.94 5.79 -21.09
CA GLY A 36 17.20 4.88 -19.98
C GLY A 36 15.89 4.56 -19.27
N GLY A 37 15.41 3.33 -19.40
CA GLY A 37 14.12 2.82 -18.90
C GLY A 37 13.93 2.88 -17.39
N VAL A 38 14.01 4.07 -16.79
CA VAL A 38 13.66 4.36 -15.41
C VAL A 38 12.42 5.24 -15.47
N CYS A 39 11.41 4.94 -14.66
CA CYS A 39 10.43 5.96 -14.31
C CYS A 39 11.18 7.09 -13.58
N TRP A 40 11.38 8.22 -14.25
CA TRP A 40 12.15 9.36 -13.73
C TRP A 40 11.56 9.97 -12.45
N MET A 41 10.27 9.71 -12.18
CA MET A 41 9.58 10.21 -10.99
C MET A 41 9.93 9.42 -9.72
N TRP A 42 10.31 8.13 -9.82
CA TRP A 42 10.49 7.29 -8.61
C TRP A 42 11.46 7.88 -7.58
N PRO A 43 12.68 8.32 -7.94
CA PRO A 43 13.60 8.88 -6.95
C PRO A 43 13.03 10.11 -6.23
N ASP A 44 12.30 10.96 -6.96
CA ASP A 44 11.71 12.17 -6.39
C ASP A 44 10.51 11.85 -5.48
N LEU A 45 9.65 10.92 -5.89
CA LEU A 45 8.51 10.46 -5.10
C LEU A 45 8.96 9.77 -3.80
N ILE A 46 9.97 8.89 -3.88
CA ILE A 46 10.54 8.19 -2.73
C ILE A 46 11.17 9.20 -1.75
N ARG A 47 11.89 10.20 -2.26
CA ARG A 47 12.46 11.26 -1.44
C ARG A 47 11.38 12.12 -0.77
N LYS A 48 10.33 12.52 -1.49
CA LYS A 48 9.20 13.26 -0.91
C LYS A 48 8.47 12.48 0.18
N ALA A 49 8.32 11.17 -0.01
CA ALA A 49 7.81 10.29 1.03
C ALA A 49 8.71 10.27 2.27
N LYS A 50 10.02 10.14 2.09
CA LYS A 50 10.98 10.24 3.19
C LYS A 50 10.93 11.61 3.89
N ASP A 51 10.88 12.69 3.14
CA ASP A 51 10.79 14.07 3.67
C ASP A 51 9.43 14.35 4.36
N GLY A 52 8.42 13.53 4.05
CA GLY A 52 7.15 13.44 4.75
C GLY A 52 7.15 12.47 5.95
N ASP A 53 8.34 12.13 6.45
CA ASP A 53 8.61 11.28 7.61
C ASP A 53 8.16 9.81 7.49
N LEU A 54 7.90 9.33 6.27
CA LEU A 54 7.59 7.91 6.04
C LEU A 54 8.84 7.05 6.28
N ASN A 55 8.64 5.83 6.76
CA ASN A 55 9.72 4.86 7.03
C ASN A 55 9.66 3.61 6.13
N GLU A 56 8.57 3.43 5.39
CA GLU A 56 8.34 2.28 4.53
C GLU A 56 7.50 2.66 3.30
N ILE A 57 7.73 1.94 2.20
CA ILE A 57 6.95 1.99 0.95
C ILE A 57 6.21 0.67 0.72
N GLN A 58 4.89 0.71 0.78
CA GLN A 58 3.98 -0.34 0.36
C GLN A 58 3.69 -0.25 -1.15
N THR A 59 3.73 -1.37 -1.86
CA THR A 59 3.31 -1.45 -3.26
C THR A 59 2.72 -2.80 -3.62
N TYR A 60 1.82 -2.83 -4.60
CA TYR A 60 1.31 -4.05 -5.19
C TYR A 60 2.22 -4.56 -6.32
N VAL A 61 2.21 -5.88 -6.57
CA VAL A 61 2.80 -6.47 -7.77
C VAL A 61 1.71 -6.68 -8.83
N PHE A 62 1.85 -6.04 -9.99
CA PHE A 62 0.85 -6.09 -11.06
C PHE A 62 1.16 -7.20 -12.06
N TRP A 63 0.79 -8.43 -11.71
CA TRP A 63 1.17 -9.61 -12.47
C TRP A 63 0.77 -9.55 -13.96
N ASN A 64 -0.38 -8.97 -14.31
CA ASN A 64 -0.82 -8.87 -15.71
C ASN A 64 0.09 -7.98 -16.58
N GLY A 65 0.90 -7.11 -15.97
CA GLY A 65 1.94 -6.38 -16.69
C GLY A 65 3.30 -7.06 -16.67
N HIS A 66 3.55 -7.91 -15.66
CA HIS A 66 4.75 -8.74 -15.58
C HIS A 66 4.67 -10.03 -16.40
N GLU A 67 3.48 -10.51 -16.73
CA GLU A 67 3.24 -11.67 -17.60
C GLU A 67 2.09 -11.33 -18.58
N PRO A 68 2.31 -10.42 -19.55
CA PRO A 68 1.27 -10.03 -20.50
C PRO A 68 0.87 -11.16 -21.45
N VAL A 69 1.78 -12.11 -21.67
CA VAL A 69 1.57 -13.37 -22.39
C VAL A 69 2.10 -14.48 -21.49
N GLN A 70 1.35 -15.58 -21.34
CA GLN A 70 1.74 -16.70 -20.48
C GLN A 70 3.18 -17.16 -20.77
N GLY A 71 4.00 -17.24 -19.73
CA GLY A 71 5.41 -17.62 -19.79
C GLY A 71 6.35 -16.56 -20.37
N GLN A 72 5.86 -15.38 -20.76
CA GLN A 72 6.67 -14.25 -21.24
C GLN A 72 6.69 -13.13 -20.20
N TYR A 73 7.80 -13.04 -19.47
CA TYR A 73 7.92 -12.10 -18.36
C TYR A 73 8.47 -10.74 -18.78
N TYR A 74 7.97 -9.67 -18.16
CA TYR A 74 8.39 -8.28 -18.38
C TYR A 74 8.71 -7.56 -17.07
N PHE A 75 9.98 -7.19 -16.89
CA PHE A 75 10.51 -6.50 -15.71
C PHE A 75 11.39 -5.30 -16.08
N GLU A 76 11.03 -4.60 -17.16
CA GLU A 76 11.77 -3.43 -17.66
C GLU A 76 10.95 -2.14 -17.49
N ASP A 77 11.56 -0.99 -17.77
CA ASP A 77 10.94 0.33 -17.71
C ASP A 77 10.19 0.58 -16.38
N MET A 78 8.88 0.87 -16.45
CA MET A 78 8.01 1.10 -15.29
C MET A 78 7.61 -0.19 -14.56
N TYR A 79 7.99 -1.35 -15.10
CA TYR A 79 7.76 -2.67 -14.51
C TYR A 79 9.06 -3.26 -13.93
N ASP A 80 10.15 -2.50 -13.86
CA ASP A 80 11.36 -2.93 -13.16
C ASP A 80 11.18 -2.84 -11.63
N LEU A 81 10.49 -3.85 -11.08
CA LEU A 81 10.19 -3.97 -9.65
C LEU A 81 11.47 -4.04 -8.80
N VAL A 82 12.50 -4.73 -9.29
CA VAL A 82 13.77 -4.88 -8.57
C VAL A 82 14.46 -3.53 -8.43
N LYS A 83 14.49 -2.73 -9.50
CA LYS A 83 15.05 -1.39 -9.47
C LYS A 83 14.25 -0.45 -8.57
N PHE A 84 12.92 -0.52 -8.62
CA PHE A 84 12.08 0.25 -7.69
C PHE A 84 12.44 -0.06 -6.23
N ILE A 85 12.48 -1.34 -5.84
CA ILE A 85 12.84 -1.76 -4.48
C ILE A 85 14.26 -1.30 -4.10
N LYS A 86 15.22 -1.39 -5.03
CA LYS A 86 16.59 -0.90 -4.80
C LYS A 86 16.65 0.62 -4.59
N LEU A 87 15.80 1.40 -5.27
CA LEU A 87 15.70 2.84 -5.06
C LEU A 87 15.12 3.15 -3.68
N VAL A 88 14.08 2.43 -3.25
CA VAL A 88 13.52 2.56 -1.89
C VAL A 88 14.59 2.25 -0.83
N GLN A 89 15.33 1.16 -1.03
CA GLN A 89 16.44 0.78 -0.14
C GLN A 89 17.55 1.83 -0.11
N LYS A 90 17.89 2.43 -1.26
CA LYS A 90 18.94 3.47 -1.37
C LYS A 90 18.61 4.69 -0.50
N ASP A 91 17.34 5.03 -0.39
CA ASP A 91 16.87 6.14 0.44
C ASP A 91 16.64 5.73 1.91
N GLY A 92 16.89 4.47 2.27
CA GLY A 92 16.85 3.98 3.65
C GLY A 92 15.44 3.70 4.17
N LEU A 93 14.49 3.50 3.27
CA LEU A 93 13.12 3.11 3.61
C LEU A 93 12.95 1.59 3.47
N TYR A 94 11.98 1.03 4.21
CA TYR A 94 11.56 -0.37 4.07
C TYR A 94 10.56 -0.56 2.93
N VAL A 95 10.23 -1.82 2.61
CA VAL A 95 9.21 -2.16 1.61
C VAL A 95 8.22 -3.17 2.16
N ASN A 96 6.92 -2.88 2.05
CA ASN A 96 5.86 -3.86 2.16
C ASN A 96 5.37 -4.24 0.76
N LEU A 97 5.74 -5.45 0.33
CA LEU A 97 5.42 -5.94 -1.00
C LEU A 97 4.13 -6.77 -0.96
N ARG A 98 3.04 -6.20 -1.46
CA ARG A 98 1.76 -6.88 -1.59
C ARG A 98 1.71 -7.61 -2.93
N ILE A 99 2.24 -8.83 -2.93
CA ILE A 99 2.47 -9.61 -4.15
C ILE A 99 1.16 -9.94 -4.90
N GLY A 100 0.01 -10.00 -4.20
CA GLY A 100 -1.20 -10.58 -4.77
C GLY A 100 -0.97 -12.07 -5.08
N PRO A 101 -1.42 -12.61 -6.23
CA PRO A 101 -1.60 -11.88 -7.48
C PRO A 101 -2.94 -11.17 -7.66
N TYR A 102 -3.98 -11.45 -6.86
CA TYR A 102 -5.16 -10.58 -6.86
C TYR A 102 -4.87 -9.37 -5.98
N VAL A 103 -4.98 -8.17 -6.55
CA VAL A 103 -4.62 -6.93 -5.85
C VAL A 103 -5.80 -5.96 -5.71
N CYS A 104 -6.91 -6.22 -6.41
CA CYS A 104 -8.00 -5.26 -6.60
C CYS A 104 -7.48 -3.93 -7.20
N ALA A 105 -7.04 -3.02 -6.33
CA ALA A 105 -6.27 -1.80 -6.62
C ALA A 105 -6.86 -0.91 -7.71
N GLU A 106 -8.17 -1.00 -7.97
CA GLU A 106 -8.84 -0.38 -9.14
C GLU A 106 -8.02 -0.59 -10.42
N TRP A 107 -7.46 -1.79 -10.56
CA TRP A 107 -6.60 -2.19 -11.65
C TRP A 107 -7.38 -3.01 -12.67
N ASN A 108 -6.89 -3.06 -13.91
CA ASN A 108 -7.56 -3.81 -14.96
C ASN A 108 -7.73 -5.27 -14.52
N PHE A 109 -9.00 -5.68 -14.39
CA PHE A 109 -9.48 -6.94 -13.82
C PHE A 109 -9.18 -7.22 -12.34
N GLY A 110 -8.45 -6.39 -11.59
CA GLY A 110 -7.95 -6.70 -10.24
C GLY A 110 -6.95 -7.86 -10.19
N PHE A 111 -7.10 -8.84 -11.10
CA PHE A 111 -6.16 -9.62 -11.90
C PHE A 111 -6.96 -10.50 -12.91
N ARG A 112 -6.50 -10.69 -14.17
CA ARG A 112 -6.93 -11.78 -15.09
C ARG A 112 -5.89 -12.03 -16.19
N THR A 113 -5.12 -13.11 -16.07
CA THR A 113 -4.77 -13.96 -17.22
C THR A 113 -5.61 -15.24 -17.08
N ASP A 114 -5.82 -15.96 -18.16
CA ASP A 114 -6.53 -17.26 -18.26
C ASP A 114 -5.90 -18.41 -17.45
N ASN A 115 -4.94 -18.11 -16.57
CA ASN A 115 -4.29 -19.06 -15.68
C ASN A 115 -5.05 -19.22 -14.35
N GLU A 116 -5.75 -20.34 -14.21
CA GLU A 116 -6.49 -20.75 -13.01
C GLU A 116 -5.69 -20.81 -11.67
N PRO A 117 -4.36 -21.08 -11.61
CA PRO A 117 -3.70 -21.31 -10.32
C PRO A 117 -3.21 -20.06 -9.56
N PHE A 118 -3.35 -18.85 -10.13
CA PHE A 118 -2.78 -17.64 -9.55
C PHE A 118 -3.86 -16.68 -9.07
N LYS A 119 -4.53 -17.07 -7.98
CA LYS A 119 -5.23 -16.18 -7.06
C LYS A 119 -4.53 -16.37 -5.72
N ILE A 120 -3.99 -15.31 -5.14
CA ILE A 120 -3.42 -15.24 -3.77
C ILE A 120 -3.68 -13.80 -3.33
N GLU A 121 -4.07 -13.66 -2.08
CA GLU A 121 -5.24 -12.85 -1.76
C GLU A 121 -5.05 -11.38 -1.39
N ASN A 122 -6.14 -10.63 -1.59
CA ASN A 122 -6.35 -9.26 -1.14
C ASN A 122 -7.84 -9.04 -0.77
N GLU A 123 -8.13 -8.78 0.50
CA GLU A 123 -9.50 -8.63 1.05
C GLU A 123 -10.44 -9.82 0.80
N PHE A 124 -9.92 -11.05 0.90
CA PHE A 124 -10.64 -12.25 0.45
C PHE A 124 -11.87 -12.62 1.27
N ARG A 125 -11.94 -12.22 2.54
CA ARG A 125 -13.12 -12.40 3.39
C ARG A 125 -14.46 -12.10 2.72
N HIS A 126 -14.52 -11.08 1.85
CA HIS A 126 -15.75 -10.76 1.14
C HIS A 126 -16.23 -11.94 0.26
N LEU A 127 -15.30 -12.65 -0.38
CA LEU A 127 -15.59 -13.86 -1.15
C LEU A 127 -15.77 -15.09 -0.24
N GLN A 128 -15.03 -15.20 0.87
CA GLN A 128 -15.23 -16.29 1.81
C GLN A 128 -16.64 -16.34 2.37
N ARG A 129 -17.23 -15.18 2.70
CA ARG A 129 -18.58 -15.10 3.24
C ARG A 129 -19.63 -15.66 2.26
N ASP A 130 -19.40 -15.44 0.97
CA ASP A 130 -20.37 -15.78 -0.08
C ASP A 130 -20.13 -17.18 -0.68
N HIS A 131 -18.97 -17.79 -0.42
CA HIS A 131 -18.56 -19.08 -1.01
C HIS A 131 -18.14 -20.15 0.02
N GLU A 132 -18.29 -19.89 1.31
CA GLU A 132 -18.22 -20.86 2.42
C GLU A 132 -16.96 -21.76 2.42
N ALA A 133 -17.14 -23.10 2.50
CA ALA A 133 -16.06 -24.06 2.73
C ALA A 133 -14.98 -24.10 1.62
N PRO A 134 -15.32 -24.07 0.31
CA PRO A 134 -14.33 -23.96 -0.75
C PRO A 134 -13.41 -22.75 -0.63
N ALA A 135 -13.96 -21.58 -0.30
CA ALA A 135 -13.17 -20.36 -0.14
C ALA A 135 -12.23 -20.46 1.06
N LYS A 136 -12.72 -20.98 2.19
CA LYS A 136 -11.88 -21.22 3.37
C LYS A 136 -10.73 -22.19 3.10
N ALA A 137 -11.00 -23.28 2.37
CA ALA A 137 -9.96 -24.25 1.98
C ALA A 137 -8.88 -23.60 1.11
N TYR A 138 -9.30 -22.76 0.16
CA TYR A 138 -8.38 -22.02 -0.69
C TYR A 138 -7.57 -20.97 0.09
N ALA A 139 -8.17 -20.24 1.04
CA ALA A 139 -7.45 -19.28 1.89
C ALA A 139 -6.36 -19.99 2.73
N GLY A 140 -6.70 -21.16 3.29
CA GLY A 140 -5.74 -22.01 3.99
C GLY A 140 -4.61 -22.51 3.08
N TRP A 141 -4.93 -22.94 1.86
CA TRP A 141 -3.92 -23.34 0.86
C TRP A 141 -3.00 -22.17 0.48
N ALA A 142 -3.57 -20.98 0.22
CA ALA A 142 -2.83 -19.80 -0.16
C ALA A 142 -1.89 -19.33 0.96
N ALA A 143 -2.36 -19.38 2.21
CA ALA A 143 -1.54 -19.13 3.39
C ALA A 143 -0.39 -20.13 3.50
N LYS A 144 -0.66 -21.44 3.35
CA LYS A 144 0.38 -22.47 3.40
C LYS A 144 1.43 -22.25 2.32
N MET A 145 1.00 -22.01 1.08
CA MET A 145 1.91 -21.76 -0.04
C MET A 145 2.83 -20.57 0.24
N LYS A 146 2.32 -19.47 0.81
CA LYS A 146 3.15 -18.31 1.22
C LYS A 146 4.23 -18.71 2.23
N LEU A 147 3.87 -19.53 3.23
CA LEU A 147 4.80 -19.97 4.26
C LEU A 147 5.86 -20.93 3.70
N ASP A 148 5.48 -21.80 2.77
CA ASP A 148 6.40 -22.75 2.12
C ASP A 148 7.46 -22.06 1.25
N LEU A 149 7.26 -20.78 0.85
CA LEU A 149 8.28 -19.99 0.15
C LEU A 149 9.49 -19.63 1.03
N ASP A 150 9.37 -19.80 2.36
CA ASP A 150 10.44 -19.59 3.36
C ASP A 150 11.25 -18.31 3.13
N THR A 151 10.54 -17.20 2.96
CA THR A 151 11.11 -15.91 2.62
C THR A 151 11.88 -15.25 3.78
N GLY A 152 11.82 -15.83 4.99
CA GLY A 152 12.40 -15.28 6.21
C GLY A 152 11.74 -14.01 6.73
N ILE A 153 10.59 -13.62 6.17
CA ILE A 153 9.87 -12.37 6.47
C ILE A 153 8.42 -12.65 6.89
N GLN A 154 7.82 -11.68 7.58
CA GLN A 154 6.45 -11.78 8.07
C GLN A 154 5.43 -11.62 6.94
N TRP A 155 4.44 -12.53 6.88
CA TRP A 155 3.30 -12.42 5.96
C TRP A 155 2.11 -11.74 6.61
N ILE A 156 1.37 -10.97 5.80
CA ILE A 156 0.12 -10.31 6.18
C ILE A 156 -1.03 -10.70 5.23
N MET A 157 -2.26 -10.65 5.73
CA MET A 157 -3.50 -10.77 4.94
C MET A 157 -4.51 -9.72 5.38
N CYS A 158 -4.92 -8.85 4.46
CA CYS A 158 -5.85 -7.77 4.76
C CYS A 158 -7.30 -8.23 4.74
N LYS A 159 -8.09 -7.69 5.68
CA LYS A 159 -9.48 -8.06 5.97
C LYS A 159 -9.70 -9.56 6.08
N GLU A 160 -8.75 -10.33 6.58
CA GLU A 160 -8.86 -11.78 6.72
C GLU A 160 -8.96 -12.20 8.20
N ASP A 161 -10.17 -12.22 8.75
CA ASP A 161 -10.39 -12.45 10.19
C ASP A 161 -9.81 -13.80 10.67
N ASP A 162 -9.80 -14.84 9.84
CA ASP A 162 -9.31 -16.17 10.18
C ASP A 162 -7.92 -16.51 9.59
N ALA A 163 -7.10 -15.50 9.29
CA ALA A 163 -5.73 -15.69 8.82
C ALA A 163 -4.93 -16.64 9.75
N PRO A 164 -4.42 -17.77 9.23
CA PRO A 164 -3.77 -18.78 10.06
C PRO A 164 -2.39 -18.31 10.52
N ASP A 165 -1.96 -18.79 11.68
CA ASP A 165 -0.62 -18.50 12.20
C ASP A 165 0.48 -19.03 11.25
N PRO A 166 1.61 -18.33 11.08
CA PRO A 166 1.99 -17.06 11.74
C PRO A 166 1.53 -15.80 11.01
N ILE A 167 0.60 -15.86 10.05
CA ILE A 167 0.18 -14.71 9.24
C ILE A 167 -0.60 -13.71 10.10
N ILE A 168 -0.30 -12.42 9.92
CA ILE A 168 -0.99 -11.32 10.62
C ILE A 168 -2.18 -10.85 9.78
N ASN A 169 -3.38 -10.85 10.36
CA ASN A 169 -4.53 -10.21 9.74
C ASN A 169 -4.46 -8.69 9.93
N THR A 170 -4.86 -7.93 8.91
CA THR A 170 -4.77 -6.46 8.92
C THR A 170 -6.09 -5.81 8.49
N TRP A 171 -6.23 -4.51 8.74
CA TRP A 171 -7.44 -3.75 8.38
C TRP A 171 -7.24 -2.82 7.20
N ASN A 172 -8.33 -2.51 6.50
CA ASN A 172 -8.41 -1.54 5.41
C ASN A 172 -9.71 -0.73 5.54
N GLY A 173 -9.66 0.58 5.35
CA GLY A 173 -10.84 1.45 5.46
C GLY A 173 -10.51 2.92 5.67
N PHE A 174 -11.56 3.75 5.84
CA PHE A 174 -11.44 5.13 6.33
C PHE A 174 -11.23 5.20 7.85
N TYR A 175 -11.83 4.26 8.58
CA TYR A 175 -11.83 4.19 10.05
C TYR A 175 -11.47 2.79 10.51
N VAL A 176 -10.98 2.67 11.75
CA VAL A 176 -10.51 1.42 12.37
C VAL A 176 -11.05 1.27 13.79
N ASP A 177 -12.33 1.56 13.97
CA ASP A 177 -12.92 1.67 15.31
C ASP A 177 -12.94 0.35 16.08
N ASP A 178 -13.26 -0.75 15.38
CA ASP A 178 -13.55 -2.07 15.96
C ASP A 178 -12.58 -3.18 15.54
N PHE A 179 -11.46 -2.84 14.90
CA PHE A 179 -10.49 -3.85 14.47
C PHE A 179 -9.59 -4.30 15.62
N SER A 180 -9.45 -5.62 15.75
CA SER A 180 -8.40 -6.24 16.56
C SER A 180 -7.78 -7.40 15.77
N PRO A 181 -6.47 -7.65 15.93
CA PRO A 181 -5.85 -8.82 15.32
C PRO A 181 -6.46 -10.10 15.89
N ASN A 182 -6.47 -11.16 15.10
CA ASN A 182 -7.15 -12.42 15.43
C ASN A 182 -6.45 -13.25 16.51
N ASN A 183 -5.31 -12.77 17.02
CA ASN A 183 -4.58 -13.37 18.13
C ASN A 183 -3.88 -12.28 18.98
N PRO A 184 -3.94 -12.31 20.33
CA PRO A 184 -3.37 -11.27 21.19
C PRO A 184 -1.88 -10.97 21.02
N TYR A 185 -1.07 -11.92 20.53
CA TYR A 185 0.36 -11.69 20.32
C TYR A 185 0.68 -10.99 18.98
N LYS A 186 -0.30 -10.87 18.08
CA LYS A 186 -0.12 -10.22 16.78
C LYS A 186 -0.27 -8.70 16.92
N PRO A 187 0.53 -7.90 16.20
CA PRO A 187 0.39 -6.46 16.20
C PRO A 187 -0.91 -6.02 15.50
N SER A 188 -1.49 -4.91 15.93
CA SER A 188 -2.57 -4.25 15.20
C SER A 188 -1.99 -3.41 14.06
N MET A 189 -2.41 -3.72 12.82
CA MET A 189 -1.89 -3.13 11.58
C MET A 189 -3.02 -2.69 10.65
N TRP A 190 -2.93 -1.46 10.13
CA TRP A 190 -3.86 -0.86 9.19
C TRP A 190 -3.20 -0.68 7.81
N THR A 191 -3.43 -1.63 6.91
CA THR A 191 -2.75 -1.72 5.61
C THR A 191 -3.27 -0.78 4.54
N GLU A 192 -4.45 -0.20 4.71
CA GLU A 192 -5.00 0.85 3.83
C GLU A 192 -5.83 1.85 4.62
N VAL A 193 -5.21 2.96 5.01
CA VAL A 193 -5.92 4.17 5.39
C VAL A 193 -6.35 4.86 4.10
N TRP A 194 -7.62 4.79 3.77
CA TRP A 194 -8.12 5.43 2.56
C TRP A 194 -8.06 6.96 2.70
N THR A 195 -7.19 7.61 1.92
CA THR A 195 -6.98 9.06 2.01
C THR A 195 -8.07 9.87 1.33
N ALA A 196 -8.72 9.26 0.34
CA ALA A 196 -9.98 9.69 -0.27
C ALA A 196 -10.53 8.51 -1.08
N TRP A 197 -10.92 8.75 -2.34
CA TRP A 197 -11.46 7.73 -3.23
C TRP A 197 -10.98 7.91 -4.67
N PHE A 198 -11.05 6.84 -5.46
CA PHE A 198 -10.70 6.86 -6.87
C PHE A 198 -11.78 7.53 -7.74
N THR A 199 -11.36 8.13 -8.85
CA THR A 199 -12.26 8.76 -9.81
C THR A 199 -12.75 7.74 -10.84
N ARG A 200 -14.03 7.81 -11.20
CA ARG A 200 -14.63 7.05 -12.31
C ARG A 200 -14.96 7.97 -13.48
N PHE A 201 -14.90 7.46 -14.70
CA PHE A 201 -15.45 8.18 -15.85
C PHE A 201 -16.95 8.44 -15.64
N GLY A 202 -17.36 9.70 -15.77
CA GLY A 202 -18.73 10.17 -15.48
C GLY A 202 -19.05 10.37 -14.00
N GLY A 203 -18.09 10.11 -13.09
CA GLY A 203 -18.22 10.37 -11.65
C GLY A 203 -17.55 11.67 -11.20
N PRO A 204 -17.79 12.09 -9.95
CA PRO A 204 -17.11 13.25 -9.38
C PRO A 204 -15.64 12.93 -9.05
N VAL A 205 -14.84 13.98 -8.86
CA VAL A 205 -13.55 13.87 -8.17
C VAL A 205 -13.83 13.90 -6.67
N HIS A 206 -13.26 12.95 -5.94
CA HIS A 206 -13.41 12.84 -4.50
C HIS A 206 -12.28 13.57 -3.79
N TYR A 207 -12.62 14.31 -2.74
CA TYR A 207 -11.69 15.02 -1.87
C TYR A 207 -11.98 14.65 -0.42
N GLN A 208 -10.97 14.71 0.43
CA GLN A 208 -11.11 14.49 1.86
C GLN A 208 -10.40 15.59 2.64
N HIS A 209 -10.99 15.98 3.78
CA HIS A 209 -10.32 16.87 4.71
C HIS A 209 -9.18 16.11 5.39
N VAL A 210 -8.04 16.78 5.60
CA VAL A 210 -6.88 16.09 6.16
C VAL A 210 -7.13 15.71 7.62
N GLU A 211 -7.92 16.52 8.31
CA GLU A 211 -8.42 16.30 9.66
C GLU A 211 -9.21 14.98 9.77
N ASP A 212 -10.01 14.65 8.75
CA ASP A 212 -10.80 13.41 8.70
C ASP A 212 -9.95 12.17 8.42
N VAL A 213 -8.73 12.34 7.90
CA VAL A 213 -7.72 11.27 7.81
C VAL A 213 -6.84 11.26 9.06
N ALA A 214 -6.55 12.44 9.61
CA ALA A 214 -5.67 12.65 10.76
C ALA A 214 -6.20 12.03 12.04
N PHE A 215 -7.46 12.34 12.32
CA PHE A 215 -8.14 11.94 13.53
C PHE A 215 -8.21 10.41 13.73
N PRO A 216 -8.70 9.60 12.77
CA PRO A 216 -8.81 8.15 13.00
C PRO A 216 -7.45 7.45 13.11
N ILE A 217 -6.41 7.92 12.42
CA ILE A 217 -5.04 7.42 12.62
C ILE A 217 -4.56 7.76 14.04
N ALA A 218 -4.78 8.99 14.53
CA ALA A 218 -4.38 9.36 15.88
C ALA A 218 -5.07 8.47 16.94
N GLN A 219 -6.36 8.19 16.75
CA GLN A 219 -7.11 7.25 17.59
C GLN A 219 -6.55 5.82 17.51
N PHE A 220 -6.24 5.34 16.31
CA PHE A 220 -5.61 4.03 16.11
C PHE A 220 -4.31 3.90 16.88
N ILE A 221 -3.42 4.89 16.78
CA ILE A 221 -2.15 4.92 17.50
C ILE A 221 -2.38 4.96 19.01
N GLN A 222 -3.34 5.78 19.48
CA GLN A 222 -3.68 5.87 20.90
C GLN A 222 -4.18 4.53 21.47
N LYS A 223 -4.87 3.72 20.67
CA LYS A 223 -5.35 2.38 21.02
C LYS A 223 -4.26 1.28 20.90
N GLY A 224 -3.00 1.64 20.63
CA GLY A 224 -1.90 0.67 20.49
C GLY A 224 -1.68 0.16 19.07
N GLY A 225 -2.28 0.81 18.06
CA GLY A 225 -1.97 0.60 16.66
C GLY A 225 -0.49 0.84 16.38
N SER A 226 0.15 -0.12 15.68
CA SER A 226 1.62 -0.16 15.54
C SER A 226 2.11 0.05 14.10
N TYR A 227 1.19 -0.07 13.14
CA TYR A 227 1.46 0.09 11.71
C TYR A 227 0.23 0.69 11.04
N PHE A 228 0.40 1.75 10.27
CA PHE A 228 -0.64 2.22 9.36
C PHE A 228 -0.03 2.74 8.06
N ASN A 229 -0.80 2.64 6.99
CA ASN A 229 -0.32 2.91 5.66
C ASN A 229 -1.33 3.71 4.84
N TYR A 230 -0.92 4.86 4.28
CA TYR A 230 -1.79 5.69 3.46
C TYR A 230 -2.05 5.07 2.10
N TYR A 231 -3.30 4.77 1.80
CA TYR A 231 -3.79 4.36 0.49
C TYR A 231 -4.69 5.48 -0.05
N MET A 232 -4.18 6.48 -0.77
CA MET A 232 -2.88 6.56 -1.43
C MET A 232 -2.01 7.67 -0.86
N TYR A 233 -0.70 7.41 -0.70
CA TYR A 233 0.24 8.50 -0.47
C TYR A 233 0.65 9.19 -1.78
N HIS A 234 0.79 8.39 -2.84
CA HIS A 234 0.81 8.84 -4.23
C HIS A 234 0.06 7.83 -5.08
N GLY A 235 -1.02 8.26 -5.74
CA GLY A 235 -1.81 7.36 -6.59
C GLY A 235 -1.38 7.36 -8.07
N GLY A 236 -1.04 8.52 -8.63
CA GLY A 236 -0.50 8.64 -9.99
C GLY A 236 -1.54 8.49 -11.10
N THR A 237 -1.17 7.81 -12.19
CA THR A 237 -1.95 7.74 -13.44
C THR A 237 -2.05 6.31 -13.97
N ASN A 238 -3.21 6.00 -14.55
CA ASN A 238 -3.51 4.73 -15.20
C ASN A 238 -3.05 4.77 -16.66
N PHE A 239 -1.74 4.64 -16.89
CA PHE A 239 -1.17 4.73 -18.24
C PHE A 239 -1.55 3.57 -19.16
N GLY A 240 -1.73 3.91 -20.44
CA GLY A 240 -2.00 2.96 -21.50
C GLY A 240 -3.43 2.42 -21.45
N LYS A 241 -3.61 1.18 -21.90
CA LYS A 241 -4.92 0.50 -22.02
C LYS A 241 -5.04 -0.77 -21.19
N THR A 242 -4.01 -1.07 -20.40
CA THR A 242 -3.93 -2.27 -19.55
C THR A 242 -3.82 -1.92 -18.06
N ALA A 243 -3.96 -0.63 -17.73
CA ALA A 243 -4.05 -0.10 -16.39
C ALA A 243 -5.48 0.42 -16.13
N GLY A 244 -5.89 0.45 -14.86
CA GLY A 244 -7.23 0.91 -14.47
C GLY A 244 -8.31 -0.15 -14.66
N GLY A 245 -9.17 -0.30 -13.64
CA GLY A 245 -10.33 -1.19 -13.68
C GLY A 245 -11.47 -0.65 -14.57
N PRO A 246 -12.57 -1.40 -14.70
CA PRO A 246 -13.73 -0.96 -15.47
C PRO A 246 -14.24 0.41 -15.01
N PHE A 247 -14.37 1.36 -15.96
CA PHE A 247 -14.80 2.74 -15.73
C PHE A 247 -13.94 3.57 -14.76
N ILE A 248 -12.78 3.08 -14.34
CA ILE A 248 -11.82 3.88 -13.56
C ILE A 248 -11.21 4.91 -14.50
N ALA A 249 -11.20 6.16 -14.07
CA ALA A 249 -10.62 7.25 -14.86
C ALA A 249 -9.11 7.06 -15.05
N THR A 250 -8.55 7.74 -16.04
CA THR A 250 -7.09 7.74 -16.26
C THR A 250 -6.35 8.34 -15.05
N ASN A 251 -6.93 9.35 -14.42
CA ASN A 251 -6.36 9.91 -13.20
C ASN A 251 -6.57 8.97 -12.01
N TYR A 252 -5.52 8.75 -11.23
CA TYR A 252 -5.60 8.02 -9.97
C TYR A 252 -5.04 8.89 -8.85
N ASN A 253 -5.40 10.19 -8.85
CA ASN A 253 -4.90 11.18 -7.88
C ASN A 253 -5.22 10.78 -6.44
N TYR A 254 -6.47 10.37 -6.17
CA TYR A 254 -6.93 9.89 -4.86
C TYR A 254 -6.87 10.96 -3.74
N ASP A 255 -6.87 12.25 -4.11
CA ASP A 255 -6.58 13.39 -3.21
C ASP A 255 -5.37 13.12 -2.30
N ALA A 256 -4.37 12.46 -2.87
CA ALA A 256 -3.23 11.97 -2.14
C ALA A 256 -2.34 13.13 -1.65
N PRO A 257 -1.54 12.91 -0.59
CA PRO A 257 -0.49 13.83 -0.15
C PRO A 257 0.43 14.30 -1.28
N ILE A 258 0.80 13.40 -2.19
CA ILE A 258 1.48 13.72 -3.44
C ILE A 258 0.50 13.50 -4.60
N ASP A 259 0.17 14.58 -5.32
CA ASP A 259 -0.81 14.58 -6.39
C ASP A 259 -0.39 13.69 -7.58
N GLU A 260 -1.29 13.51 -8.55
CA GLU A 260 -1.06 12.72 -9.77
C GLU A 260 0.26 13.06 -10.50
N TYR A 261 0.68 14.32 -10.46
CA TYR A 261 1.85 14.83 -11.19
C TYR A 261 3.13 14.81 -10.35
N GLY A 262 3.09 14.20 -9.16
CA GLY A 262 4.20 14.19 -8.23
C GLY A 262 4.38 15.53 -7.51
N ARG A 263 3.44 16.47 -7.61
CA ARG A 263 3.51 17.74 -6.88
C ARG A 263 2.97 17.53 -5.48
N SER A 264 3.39 18.42 -4.60
CA SER A 264 2.96 18.45 -3.21
C SER A 264 2.14 19.71 -2.90
N PRO A 265 1.11 20.07 -3.70
CA PRO A 265 0.33 21.29 -3.47
C PRO A 265 -0.49 21.22 -2.17
N ASN A 266 -0.80 19.99 -1.73
CA ASN A 266 -1.43 19.71 -0.43
C ASN A 266 -0.41 19.74 0.73
N LEU A 267 0.85 20.09 0.48
CA LEU A 267 1.84 20.36 1.52
C LEU A 267 2.11 21.86 1.64
N THR A 268 1.19 22.77 1.27
CA THR A 268 1.47 24.22 1.40
C THR A 268 0.26 25.00 1.89
N ASP A 269 0.22 25.30 3.18
CA ASP A 269 -0.36 26.54 3.72
C ASP A 269 0.78 27.45 4.22
N GLU A 270 0.47 28.54 4.92
CA GLU A 270 1.42 29.56 5.40
C GLU A 270 2.53 29.02 6.34
N ASN A 271 2.35 27.81 6.91
CA ASN A 271 3.38 27.06 7.65
C ASN A 271 3.88 25.80 6.90
N GLY A 272 3.29 25.52 5.75
CA GLY A 272 3.90 24.74 4.70
C GLY A 272 3.70 23.24 4.77
N PHE A 273 2.67 22.66 5.43
CA PHE A 273 2.35 21.21 5.31
C PHE A 273 0.95 20.81 5.87
N ARG A 274 -0.11 20.72 5.03
CA ARG A 274 -1.46 20.22 5.44
C ARG A 274 -1.42 18.80 6.03
N TRP A 275 -0.51 17.94 5.55
CA TRP A 275 -0.37 16.54 5.98
C TRP A 275 0.67 16.31 7.10
N ARG A 276 1.35 17.35 7.62
CA ARG A 276 2.26 17.23 8.79
C ARG A 276 1.56 17.24 10.14
N VAL A 277 0.23 17.39 10.18
CA VAL A 277 -0.57 17.31 11.41
C VAL A 277 -0.16 16.11 12.28
N PHE A 278 0.25 15.00 11.67
CA PHE A 278 0.78 13.83 12.37
C PHE A 278 2.13 14.01 13.05
N VAL A 279 3.07 14.69 12.41
CA VAL A 279 4.38 15.00 13.00
C VAL A 279 4.17 15.87 14.24
N ASP A 280 3.29 16.86 14.16
CA ASP A 280 2.99 17.74 15.28
C ASP A 280 2.25 17.00 16.41
N ILE A 281 1.26 16.16 16.09
CA ILE A 281 0.54 15.33 17.08
C ILE A 281 1.48 14.32 17.76
N LEU A 282 2.33 13.63 17.00
CA LEU A 282 3.27 12.62 17.53
C LEU A 282 4.41 13.27 18.33
N GLN A 283 4.92 14.42 17.89
CA GLN A 283 5.91 15.19 18.65
C GLN A 283 5.30 15.77 19.94
N GLN A 284 4.02 16.16 19.93
CA GLN A 284 3.32 16.57 21.16
C GLN A 284 3.13 15.40 22.14
N ARG A 285 2.83 14.18 21.67
CA ARG A 285 2.82 12.97 22.53
C ARG A 285 4.17 12.75 23.22
N HIS A 286 5.28 12.96 22.51
CA HIS A 286 6.62 12.83 23.09
C HIS A 286 6.93 13.90 24.17
N LYS A 287 6.27 15.06 24.10
CA LYS A 287 6.36 16.11 25.13
C LYS A 287 5.43 15.84 26.33
N LEU A 288 4.29 15.21 26.11
CA LEU A 288 3.29 14.87 27.16
C LEU A 288 3.63 13.60 27.95
N LEU A 289 4.51 12.75 27.42
CA LEU A 289 5.01 11.53 28.08
C LEU A 289 6.37 11.75 28.80
N ARG A 290 6.80 13.00 29.00
CA ARG A 290 7.97 13.37 29.81
C ARG A 290 7.55 14.10 31.07
#